data_AF-A0A524BA62-F1
#
_entry.id   AF-A0A524BA62-F1
#
_cell.length_a   1.000
_cell.length_b   1.000
_cell.length_c   1.000
_cell.angle_alpha   90.00
_cell.angle_beta   90.00
_cell.angle_gamma   90.00
#
_symmetry.space_group_name_H-M   'P 1'
#
loop_
_entity.id
_entity.type
_entity.pdbx_description
1 polymer ?
#
loop_
_entity_poly.entity_id
_entity_poly.type
_entity_poly.pdbx_seq_one_letter_code
_entity_poly.pdbx_strand_id
1 'polypeptide(L)'
;MRTYTHAHEKKAPTRYWIEVIEMLDTDRSAIRRRHGNIPRLFVGITIVEPGPDLERRWNRKRTKNPAQFGEIRYDLMSPRSTIDKAKADRRCRETVRRLMARGFTVNGDTTTWRVYVIELDNSHLPGCPGFFYVGQTTKTVVERIEQHRQGVRRGSGVLYSRDAHKYFRAWRPEIGPKGPFFSEEAALQAESLTRVMLETRGYTVTGGTERYEWAQGRRRPARPRPPRDPRTPS
;
A
#
# COMPACT_ATOMS: atom_id res chain seq x y z
N MET A 1 -62.71 17.13 -16.74
CA MET A 1 -61.40 16.61 -17.21
C MET A 1 -60.30 17.58 -16.78
N ARG A 2 -59.44 17.20 -15.84
CA ARG A 2 -58.15 17.87 -15.58
C ARG A 2 -57.13 16.76 -15.28
N THR A 3 -56.30 16.45 -16.27
CA THR A 3 -55.18 15.52 -16.11
C THR A 3 -53.97 16.32 -15.62
N TYR A 4 -53.62 16.14 -14.35
CA TYR A 4 -52.40 16.70 -13.76
C TYR A 4 -51.23 15.81 -14.17
N THR A 5 -50.46 16.23 -15.16
CA THR A 5 -49.23 15.53 -15.55
C THR A 5 -48.13 15.93 -14.57
N HIS A 6 -47.79 15.06 -13.63
CA HIS A 6 -46.58 15.25 -12.82
C HIS A 6 -45.36 15.10 -13.73
N ALA A 7 -44.74 16.23 -14.09
CA ALA A 7 -43.42 16.23 -14.65
C ALA A 7 -42.45 15.70 -13.57
N HIS A 8 -41.92 14.50 -13.78
CA HIS A 8 -40.83 13.99 -12.95
C HIS A 8 -39.61 14.89 -13.14
N GLU A 9 -39.38 15.79 -12.19
CA GLU A 9 -38.20 16.61 -12.11
C GLU A 9 -36.98 15.68 -12.06
N LYS A 10 -36.14 15.70 -13.12
CA LYS A 10 -34.96 14.84 -13.20
C LYS A 10 -33.98 15.29 -12.11
N LYS A 11 -33.94 14.55 -11.01
CA LYS A 11 -33.02 14.78 -9.88
C LYS A 11 -31.60 14.84 -10.43
N ALA A 12 -30.88 15.94 -10.13
CA ALA A 12 -29.51 16.12 -10.57
C ALA A 12 -28.65 14.90 -10.18
N PRO A 13 -27.69 14.49 -11.03
CA PRO A 13 -26.92 13.28 -10.79
C PRO A 13 -26.09 13.42 -9.50
N THR A 14 -26.20 12.41 -8.63
CA THR A 14 -25.42 12.34 -7.39
C THR A 14 -23.93 12.38 -7.69
N ARG A 15 -23.22 13.32 -7.06
CA ARG A 15 -21.76 13.43 -7.16
C ARG A 15 -21.11 12.81 -5.92
N TYR A 16 -20.04 12.05 -6.15
CA TYR A 16 -19.22 11.43 -5.13
C TYR A 16 -17.88 12.15 -4.99
N TRP A 17 -17.50 12.38 -3.74
CA TRP A 17 -16.25 13.02 -3.30
C TRP A 17 -15.50 12.08 -2.36
N ILE A 18 -14.19 12.30 -2.22
CA ILE A 18 -13.37 11.58 -1.24
C ILE A 18 -13.18 12.48 -0.03
N GLU A 19 -13.61 12.02 1.15
CA GLU A 19 -13.39 12.72 2.42
C GLU A 19 -12.19 12.14 3.16
N VAL A 20 -11.41 13.02 3.80
CA VAL A 20 -10.27 12.65 4.64
C VAL A 20 -10.43 13.36 5.98
N ILE A 21 -10.49 12.61 7.07
CA ILE A 21 -10.76 13.12 8.42
C ILE A 21 -9.68 12.62 9.35
N GLU A 22 -9.17 13.47 10.24
CA GLU A 22 -8.30 12.99 11.31
C GLU A 22 -9.06 12.13 12.30
N MET A 23 -8.43 11.03 12.70
CA MET A 23 -8.90 10.15 13.76
C MET A 23 -8.05 10.45 14.98
N LEU A 24 -8.71 10.86 16.06
CA LEU A 24 -8.04 11.12 17.32
C LEU A 24 -7.66 9.79 17.99
N ASP A 25 -6.55 9.79 18.73
CA ASP A 25 -6.21 8.66 19.56
C ASP A 25 -7.04 8.71 20.83
N THR A 26 -7.77 7.64 21.05
CA THR A 26 -8.50 7.42 22.30
C THR A 26 -7.86 6.25 23.03
N ASP A 27 -7.97 6.23 24.36
CA ASP A 27 -7.56 5.09 25.17
C ASP A 27 -8.27 3.79 24.75
N ARG A 28 -9.45 3.89 24.12
CA ARG A 28 -10.19 2.77 23.53
C ARG A 28 -9.66 2.30 22.19
N SER A 29 -8.96 3.16 21.44
CA SER A 29 -8.36 2.78 20.17
C SER A 29 -6.98 2.18 20.41
N ALA A 30 -6.93 0.88 20.69
CA ALA A 30 -5.67 0.12 20.77
C ALA A 30 -4.87 0.07 19.44
N ILE A 31 -5.31 0.80 18.41
CA ILE A 31 -4.69 0.84 17.09
C ILE A 31 -3.49 1.78 17.14
N ARG A 32 -2.29 1.20 17.14
CA ARG A 32 -1.04 1.95 17.07
C ARG A 32 -0.90 2.69 15.73
N ARG A 33 -0.34 3.89 15.78
CA ARG A 33 0.09 4.62 14.58
C ARG A 33 1.25 3.87 13.89
N ARG A 34 1.30 3.92 12.56
CA ARG A 34 2.46 3.47 11.77
C ARG A 34 3.68 4.35 12.05
N HIS A 35 3.44 5.64 12.24
CA HIS A 35 4.43 6.62 12.63
C HIS A 35 3.87 7.50 13.75
N GLY A 36 4.56 7.57 14.90
CA GLY A 36 4.04 8.23 16.11
C GLY A 36 3.64 9.69 15.88
N ASN A 37 4.41 10.42 15.07
CA ASN A 37 4.22 11.85 14.83
C ASN A 37 3.24 12.17 13.68
N ILE A 38 2.64 11.17 13.03
CA ILE A 38 1.72 11.38 11.90
C ILE A 38 0.31 10.97 12.35
N PRO A 39 -0.74 11.80 12.11
CA PRO A 39 -2.08 11.48 12.56
C PRO A 39 -2.65 10.25 11.86
N ARG A 40 -3.67 9.66 12.48
CA ARG A 40 -4.48 8.62 11.86
C ARG A 40 -5.55 9.28 11.00
N LEU A 41 -5.88 8.67 9.88
CA LEU A 41 -6.86 9.21 8.95
C LEU A 41 -7.99 8.21 8.73
N PHE A 42 -9.21 8.73 8.68
CA PHE A 42 -10.34 8.09 8.02
C PHE A 42 -10.42 8.60 6.59
N VAL A 43 -10.49 7.70 5.63
CA VAL A 43 -10.71 8.01 4.21
C VAL A 43 -11.98 7.31 3.76
N GLY A 44 -12.94 8.09 3.29
CA GLY A 44 -14.26 7.62 2.89
C GLY A 44 -14.76 8.27 1.61
N ILE A 45 -15.94 7.84 1.19
CA ILE A 45 -16.68 8.46 0.09
C ILE A 45 -17.88 9.19 0.66
N THR A 46 -18.08 10.41 0.21
CA THR A 46 -19.22 11.25 0.60
C THR A 46 -19.94 11.77 -0.64
N ILE A 47 -21.23 12.04 -0.49
CA ILE A 47 -22.04 12.75 -1.49
C ILE A 47 -22.13 14.26 -1.20
N VAL A 48 -21.60 14.67 -0.04
CA VAL A 48 -21.56 16.07 0.38
C VAL A 48 -20.30 16.72 -0.18
N GLU A 49 -20.47 17.85 -0.85
CA GLU A 49 -19.37 18.61 -1.42
C GLU A 49 -18.43 19.13 -0.32
N PRO A 50 -17.09 19.05 -0.52
CA PRO A 50 -16.12 19.64 0.38
C PRO A 50 -16.40 21.12 0.62
N GLY A 51 -16.47 21.54 1.88
CA GLY A 51 -16.84 22.91 2.25
C GLY A 51 -17.85 22.95 3.42
N PRO A 52 -18.67 24.02 3.52
CA PRO A 52 -19.52 24.27 4.67
C PRO A 52 -20.48 23.12 5.01
N ASP A 53 -21.03 22.43 4.00
CA ASP A 53 -21.94 21.30 4.23
C ASP A 53 -21.23 20.08 4.82
N LEU A 54 -20.03 19.79 4.32
CA LEU A 54 -19.22 18.69 4.85
C LEU A 54 -18.79 19.00 6.29
N GLU A 55 -18.43 20.25 6.56
CA GLU A 55 -18.11 20.75 7.89
C GLU A 55 -19.29 20.58 8.85
N ARG A 56 -20.50 21.01 8.46
CA ARG A 56 -21.73 20.78 9.24
C ARG A 56 -21.98 19.30 9.54
N ARG A 57 -21.79 18.43 8.55
CA ARG A 57 -21.97 16.97 8.69
C ARG A 57 -21.00 16.39 9.71
N TRP A 58 -19.72 16.75 9.65
CA TRP A 58 -18.70 16.23 10.56
C TRP A 58 -18.73 16.89 11.94
N ASN A 59 -19.10 18.16 12.04
CA ASN A 59 -19.41 18.81 13.33
C ASN A 59 -20.47 18.02 14.09
N ARG A 60 -21.58 17.65 13.44
CA ARG A 60 -22.62 16.84 14.07
C ARG A 60 -22.10 15.47 14.56
N LYS A 61 -21.18 14.84 13.82
CA LYS A 61 -20.54 13.59 14.23
C LYS A 61 -19.59 13.78 15.41
N ARG A 62 -18.81 14.86 15.41
CA ARG A 62 -17.91 15.26 16.51
C ARG A 62 -18.68 15.57 17.79
N THR A 63 -19.81 16.28 17.71
CA THR A 63 -20.67 16.52 18.90
C THR A 63 -21.13 15.20 19.53
N LYS A 64 -21.42 14.18 18.71
CA LYS A 64 -21.83 12.86 19.20
C LYS A 64 -20.65 12.01 19.71
N ASN A 65 -19.46 12.19 19.15
CA ASN A 65 -18.26 11.40 19.45
C ASN A 65 -17.02 12.31 19.52
N PRO A 66 -16.92 13.19 20.54
CA PRO A 66 -15.93 14.28 20.56
C PRO A 66 -14.50 13.78 20.60
N ALA A 67 -14.27 12.61 21.20
CA ALA A 67 -12.94 12.02 21.31
C ALA A 67 -12.51 11.22 20.07
N GLN A 68 -13.36 11.00 19.07
CA GLN A 68 -13.07 10.07 17.98
C GLN A 68 -12.55 10.75 16.70
N PHE A 69 -13.10 11.92 16.37
CA PHE A 69 -12.87 12.58 15.09
C PHE A 69 -12.26 13.96 15.31
N GLY A 70 -11.18 14.24 14.58
CA GLY A 70 -10.52 15.54 14.54
C GLY A 70 -10.98 16.37 13.34
N GLU A 71 -10.05 17.12 12.77
CA GLU A 71 -10.30 18.03 11.67
C GLU A 71 -10.49 17.33 10.32
N ILE A 72 -11.14 18.03 9.39
CA ILE A 72 -11.22 17.61 7.98
C ILE A 72 -9.93 18.03 7.28
N ARG A 73 -9.25 17.06 6.66
CA ARG A 73 -7.98 17.27 5.96
C ARG A 73 -8.19 17.58 4.49
N TYR A 74 -8.72 18.77 4.22
CA TYR A 74 -8.93 19.25 2.85
C TYR A 74 -7.64 19.25 2.01
N ASP A 75 -6.49 19.50 2.65
CA ASP A 75 -5.16 19.44 2.04
C ASP A 75 -4.78 18.03 1.52
N LEU A 76 -5.39 16.98 2.08
CA LEU A 76 -5.17 15.59 1.67
C LEU A 76 -6.25 15.08 0.71
N MET A 77 -7.36 15.80 0.57
CA MET A 77 -8.48 15.43 -0.30
C MET A 77 -8.17 15.70 -1.78
N SER A 78 -8.87 14.97 -2.65
CA SER A 78 -8.88 15.29 -4.07
C SER A 78 -10.00 16.31 -4.35
N PRO A 79 -9.74 17.40 -5.08
CA PRO A 79 -10.79 18.37 -5.44
C PRO A 79 -11.75 17.82 -6.51
N ARG A 80 -11.52 16.61 -7.03
CA ARG A 80 -12.29 16.04 -8.14
C ARG A 80 -13.42 15.15 -7.66
N SER A 81 -14.65 15.52 -8.00
CA SER A 81 -15.81 14.63 -7.89
C SER A 81 -15.97 13.70 -9.08
N THR A 82 -16.90 12.77 -8.99
CA THR A 82 -17.35 11.89 -10.07
C THR A 82 -18.81 11.50 -9.86
N ILE A 83 -19.57 11.33 -10.93
CA ILE A 83 -20.94 10.78 -10.87
C ILE A 83 -20.93 9.23 -10.87
N ASP A 84 -19.83 8.63 -11.32
CA ASP A 84 -19.63 7.17 -11.33
C ASP A 84 -19.11 6.69 -9.97
N LYS A 85 -19.90 5.84 -9.32
CA LYS A 85 -19.59 5.24 -8.02
C LYS A 85 -18.39 4.29 -8.06
N ALA A 86 -18.25 3.46 -9.10
CA ALA A 86 -17.11 2.55 -9.22
C ALA A 86 -15.80 3.34 -9.38
N LYS A 87 -15.84 4.46 -10.10
CA LYS A 87 -14.72 5.40 -10.20
C LYS A 87 -14.41 6.07 -8.86
N ALA A 88 -15.42 6.40 -8.05
CA ALA A 88 -15.23 6.91 -6.69
C ALA A 88 -14.55 5.86 -5.78
N ASP A 89 -15.00 4.61 -5.83
CA ASP A 89 -14.42 3.50 -5.04
C ASP A 89 -12.97 3.24 -5.42
N ARG A 90 -12.64 3.32 -6.70
CA ARG A 90 -11.25 3.23 -7.17
C ARG A 90 -10.40 4.40 -6.65
N ARG A 91 -10.89 5.64 -6.76
CA ARG A 91 -10.19 6.84 -6.25
C ARG A 91 -10.00 6.80 -4.73
N CYS A 92 -10.98 6.27 -4.00
CA CYS A 92 -10.89 6.07 -2.56
C CYS A 92 -9.73 5.12 -2.23
N ARG A 93 -9.68 3.94 -2.87
CA ARG A 93 -8.57 2.98 -2.70
C ARG A 93 -7.21 3.56 -3.09
N GLU A 94 -7.13 4.31 -4.18
CA GLU A 94 -5.90 5.02 -4.59
C GLU A 94 -5.47 6.06 -3.54
N THR A 95 -6.42 6.81 -2.98
CA THR A 95 -6.16 7.81 -1.93
C THR A 95 -5.64 7.14 -0.66
N VAL A 96 -6.27 6.04 -0.23
CA VAL A 96 -5.82 5.22 0.90
C VAL A 96 -4.38 4.76 0.68
N ARG A 97 -4.08 4.11 -0.44
CA ARG A 97 -2.71 3.64 -0.77
C ARG A 97 -1.68 4.75 -0.78
N ARG A 98 -1.99 5.90 -1.41
CA ARG A 98 -1.11 7.08 -1.47
C ARG A 98 -0.80 7.63 -0.08
N LEU A 99 -1.81 7.76 0.78
CA LEU A 99 -1.63 8.28 2.14
C LEU A 99 -0.88 7.28 3.02
N MET A 100 -1.18 5.99 2.91
CA MET A 100 -0.41 4.94 3.59
C MET A 100 1.06 4.97 3.18
N ALA A 101 1.36 5.11 1.88
CA ALA A 101 2.74 5.22 1.40
C ALA A 101 3.49 6.43 1.96
N ARG A 102 2.78 7.50 2.34
CA ARG A 102 3.33 8.68 3.04
C ARG A 102 3.50 8.48 4.55
N GLY A 103 3.16 7.31 5.08
CA GLY A 103 3.33 6.96 6.50
C GLY A 103 2.09 7.12 7.38
N PHE A 104 0.95 7.58 6.83
CA PHE A 104 -0.29 7.69 7.59
C PHE A 104 -0.86 6.30 7.91
N THR A 105 -1.40 6.14 9.11
CA THR A 105 -2.33 5.04 9.42
C THR A 105 -3.70 5.42 8.87
N VAL A 106 -4.20 4.68 7.90
CA VAL A 106 -5.47 5.00 7.22
C VAL A 106 -6.49 3.91 7.48
N ASN A 107 -7.71 4.28 7.90
CA ASN A 107 -8.82 3.35 8.17
C ASN A 107 -8.46 2.20 9.13
N GLY A 108 -7.55 2.47 10.08
CA GLY A 108 -7.06 1.49 11.04
C GLY A 108 -6.00 0.53 10.51
N ASP A 109 -5.60 0.64 9.24
CA ASP A 109 -4.57 -0.20 8.66
C ASP A 109 -3.18 0.20 9.15
N THR A 110 -2.53 -0.72 9.87
CA THR A 110 -1.18 -0.58 10.44
C THR A 110 -0.12 -1.40 9.70
N THR A 111 -0.47 -2.05 8.58
CA THR A 111 0.42 -2.92 7.82
C THR A 111 1.69 -2.19 7.36
N THR A 112 2.82 -2.62 7.88
CA THR A 112 4.15 -2.22 7.43
C THR A 112 4.85 -3.40 6.80
N TRP A 113 5.77 -3.13 5.88
CA TRP A 113 6.57 -4.12 5.20
C TRP A 113 8.02 -4.05 5.68
N ARG A 114 8.72 -5.18 5.72
CA ARG A 114 10.16 -5.24 6.05
C ARG A 114 10.87 -6.12 5.05
N VAL A 115 12.06 -5.72 4.65
CA VAL A 115 12.95 -6.52 3.82
C VAL A 115 13.96 -7.23 4.72
N TYR A 116 14.32 -8.47 4.40
CA TYR A 116 15.28 -9.27 5.15
C TYR A 116 16.17 -10.08 4.19
N VAL A 117 17.34 -10.46 4.69
CA VAL A 117 18.34 -11.24 3.97
C VAL A 117 18.68 -12.49 4.76
N ILE A 118 18.66 -13.64 4.10
CA ILE A 118 19.09 -14.93 4.64
C ILE A 118 20.33 -15.34 3.88
N GLU A 119 21.40 -15.66 4.60
CA GLU A 119 22.52 -16.39 4.04
C GLU A 119 22.14 -17.86 3.87
N LEU A 120 22.46 -18.38 2.69
CA LEU A 120 22.22 -19.75 2.30
C LEU A 120 23.52 -20.53 2.20
N ASP A 121 23.44 -21.84 2.47
CA ASP A 121 24.53 -22.77 2.21
C ASP A 121 24.81 -22.87 0.70
N ASN A 122 26.04 -22.55 0.33
CA ASN A 122 26.55 -22.54 -1.03
C ASN A 122 27.47 -23.73 -1.33
N SER A 123 27.54 -24.74 -0.46
CA SER A 123 28.39 -25.94 -0.64
C SER A 123 28.19 -26.65 -1.99
N HIS A 124 26.97 -26.57 -2.55
CA HIS A 124 26.58 -27.16 -3.83
C HIS A 124 26.89 -26.28 -5.05
N LEU A 125 27.42 -25.06 -4.86
CA LEU A 125 27.73 -24.09 -5.91
C LEU A 125 29.24 -23.82 -5.92
N PRO A 126 30.04 -24.62 -6.66
CA PRO A 126 31.48 -24.42 -6.73
C PRO A 126 31.81 -23.04 -7.34
N GLY A 127 32.78 -22.33 -6.74
CA GLY A 127 33.18 -20.99 -7.17
C GLY A 127 32.22 -19.85 -6.79
N CYS A 128 31.13 -20.15 -6.07
CA CYS A 128 30.23 -19.12 -5.55
C CYS A 128 30.76 -18.54 -4.23
N PRO A 129 31.14 -17.25 -4.16
CA PRO A 129 31.68 -16.66 -2.92
C PRO A 129 30.64 -16.51 -1.80
N GLY A 130 29.34 -16.66 -2.12
CA GLY A 130 28.26 -16.63 -1.15
C GLY A 130 26.89 -16.70 -1.83
N PHE A 131 25.92 -17.31 -1.15
CA PHE A 131 24.55 -17.49 -1.65
C PHE A 131 23.56 -16.86 -0.67
N PHE A 132 22.64 -16.03 -1.16
CA PHE A 132 21.68 -15.31 -0.33
C PHE A 132 20.26 -15.42 -0.86
N TYR A 133 19.30 -15.36 0.04
CA TYR A 133 17.89 -15.12 -0.27
C TYR A 133 17.47 -13.75 0.26
N VAL A 134 16.86 -12.94 -0.59
CA VAL A 134 16.26 -11.66 -0.21
C VAL A 134 14.75 -11.78 -0.30
N GLY A 135 14.06 -11.31 0.73
CA GLY A 135 12.59 -11.35 0.77
C GLY A 135 12.01 -10.15 1.50
N GLN A 136 10.71 -9.95 1.32
CA GLN A 136 9.92 -9.01 2.12
C GLN A 136 8.82 -9.73 2.91
N THR A 137 8.29 -9.06 3.95
CA THR A 137 7.18 -9.56 4.75
C THR A 137 6.39 -8.44 5.42
N THR A 138 5.11 -8.68 5.68
CA THR A 138 4.27 -7.86 6.59
C THR A 138 4.27 -8.36 8.03
N LYS A 139 4.81 -9.57 8.28
CA LYS A 139 5.00 -10.14 9.62
C LYS A 139 6.25 -9.56 10.29
N THR A 140 6.50 -9.95 11.53
CA THR A 140 7.82 -9.72 12.10
C THR A 140 8.86 -10.51 11.30
N VAL A 141 10.07 -9.95 11.15
CA VAL A 141 11.13 -10.63 10.39
C VAL A 141 11.46 -11.96 11.05
N VAL A 142 11.57 -11.99 12.38
CA VAL A 142 11.84 -13.21 13.16
C VAL A 142 10.83 -14.30 12.87
N GLU A 143 9.52 -14.01 12.91
CA GLU A 143 8.48 -14.99 12.54
C GLU A 143 8.66 -15.49 11.11
N ARG A 144 8.99 -14.60 10.17
CA ARG A 144 9.18 -14.97 8.76
C ARG A 144 10.41 -15.85 8.55
N ILE A 145 11.50 -15.56 9.26
CA ILE A 145 12.71 -16.39 9.26
C ILE A 145 12.38 -17.78 9.78
N GLU A 146 11.63 -17.87 10.89
CA GLU A 146 11.25 -19.17 11.46
C GLU A 146 10.33 -19.96 10.53
N GLN A 147 9.43 -19.28 9.80
CA GLN A 147 8.63 -19.92 8.76
C GLN A 147 9.47 -20.59 7.67
N HIS A 148 10.56 -19.94 7.24
CA HIS A 148 11.51 -20.54 6.29
C HIS A 148 12.28 -21.69 6.91
N ARG A 149 12.79 -21.53 8.13
CA ARG A 149 13.55 -22.56 8.82
C ARG A 149 12.73 -23.83 9.04
N GLN A 150 11.50 -23.71 9.51
CA GLN A 150 10.61 -24.85 9.82
C GLN A 150 9.89 -25.43 8.59
N GLY A 151 9.94 -24.76 7.44
CA GLY A 151 9.22 -25.22 6.25
C GLY A 151 7.70 -25.17 6.43
N VAL A 152 7.19 -24.11 7.06
CA VAL A 152 5.77 -24.01 7.46
C VAL A 152 4.84 -24.06 6.25
N ARG A 153 3.77 -24.86 6.34
CA ARG A 153 2.72 -24.99 5.31
C ARG A 153 1.39 -24.44 5.81
N ARG A 154 0.54 -23.98 4.88
CA ARG A 154 -0.85 -23.58 5.14
C ARG A 154 -1.75 -24.24 4.09
N GLY A 155 -2.49 -25.27 4.52
CA GLY A 155 -3.25 -26.12 3.60
C GLY A 155 -2.31 -26.77 2.58
N SER A 156 -2.65 -26.66 1.29
CA SER A 156 -1.80 -27.12 0.19
C SER A 156 -0.64 -26.17 -0.17
N GLY A 157 -0.60 -24.95 0.40
CA GLY A 157 0.42 -23.94 0.08
C GLY A 157 1.62 -23.97 1.02
N VAL A 158 2.81 -23.64 0.49
CA VAL A 158 4.01 -23.38 1.29
C VAL A 158 4.05 -21.91 1.72
N LEU A 159 4.42 -21.65 2.98
CA LEU A 159 4.65 -20.29 3.49
C LEU A 159 6.13 -19.90 3.48
N TYR A 160 6.99 -20.71 2.85
CA TYR A 160 8.43 -20.50 2.77
C TYR A 160 8.94 -20.51 1.34
N SER A 161 10.12 -19.93 1.13
CA SER A 161 10.90 -20.07 -0.10
C SER A 161 11.66 -21.38 -0.04
N ARG A 162 11.55 -22.20 -1.09
CA ARG A 162 12.16 -23.54 -1.14
C ARG A 162 13.66 -23.48 -0.90
N ASP A 163 14.36 -22.51 -1.51
CA ASP A 163 15.79 -22.33 -1.33
C ASP A 163 16.12 -21.85 0.09
N ALA A 164 15.34 -20.88 0.60
CA ALA A 164 15.53 -20.37 1.95
C ALA A 164 15.33 -21.43 3.04
N HIS A 165 14.46 -22.42 2.81
CA HIS A 165 14.28 -23.55 3.70
C HIS A 165 15.35 -24.62 3.52
N LYS A 166 15.61 -25.03 2.27
CA LYS A 166 16.52 -26.13 1.93
C LYS A 166 17.98 -25.80 2.31
N TYR A 167 18.39 -24.56 2.08
CA TYR A 167 19.77 -24.12 2.24
C TYR A 167 19.94 -23.12 3.38
N PHE A 168 19.02 -23.06 4.36
CA PHE A 168 19.11 -22.06 5.43
C PHE A 168 20.46 -22.17 6.17
N ARG A 169 21.26 -21.10 6.19
CA ARG A 169 22.49 -21.02 6.99
C ARG A 169 22.35 -20.04 8.14
N ALA A 170 22.05 -18.77 7.86
CA ALA A 170 21.94 -17.74 8.89
C ALA A 170 21.04 -16.58 8.44
N TRP A 171 20.34 -15.96 9.39
CA TRP A 171 19.71 -14.65 9.15
C TRP A 171 20.76 -13.54 9.26
N ARG A 172 20.79 -12.61 8.28
CA ARG A 172 21.75 -11.49 8.17
C ARG A 172 21.04 -10.13 8.27
N PRO A 173 20.61 -9.70 9.47
CA PRO A 173 19.91 -8.42 9.66
C PRO A 173 20.73 -7.18 9.27
N GLU A 174 22.04 -7.30 9.19
CA GLU A 174 22.99 -6.23 8.92
C GLU A 174 23.15 -5.86 7.43
N ILE A 175 22.73 -6.74 6.51
CA ILE A 175 22.96 -6.59 5.05
C ILE A 175 21.80 -5.85 4.35
N GLY A 176 20.60 -5.83 4.93
CA GLY A 176 19.40 -5.25 4.34
C GLY A 176 19.10 -3.80 4.74
N PRO A 177 18.09 -3.17 4.10
CA PRO A 177 17.63 -1.84 4.49
C PRO A 177 17.06 -1.86 5.91
N LYS A 178 17.35 -0.80 6.67
CA LYS A 178 16.90 -0.66 8.06
C LYS A 178 15.51 -0.06 8.11
N GLY A 179 14.65 -0.64 8.95
CA GLY A 179 13.32 -0.11 9.25
C GLY A 179 12.20 -0.59 8.32
N PRO A 180 10.95 -0.19 8.62
CA PRO A 180 9.78 -0.59 7.85
C PRO A 180 9.56 0.29 6.60
N PHE A 181 8.91 -0.29 5.60
CA PHE A 181 8.32 0.39 4.45
C PHE A 181 6.80 0.49 4.62
N PHE A 182 6.23 1.63 4.25
CA PHE A 182 4.79 1.88 4.42
C PHE A 182 3.94 1.52 3.20
N SER A 183 4.56 1.00 2.14
CA SER A 183 3.88 0.43 0.98
C SER A 183 4.60 -0.82 0.49
N GLU A 184 3.84 -1.73 -0.09
CA GLU A 184 4.36 -2.95 -0.72
C GLU A 184 5.32 -2.60 -1.86
N GLU A 185 4.95 -1.63 -2.69
CA GLU A 185 5.77 -1.17 -3.82
C GLU A 185 7.16 -0.71 -3.38
N ALA A 186 7.24 0.10 -2.32
CA ALA A 186 8.53 0.54 -1.77
C ALA A 186 9.34 -0.63 -1.21
N ALA A 187 8.69 -1.61 -0.58
CA ALA A 187 9.36 -2.81 -0.08
C ALA A 187 9.91 -3.68 -1.22
N LEU A 188 9.13 -3.90 -2.29
CA LEU A 188 9.55 -4.66 -3.47
C LEU A 188 10.73 -4.00 -4.20
N GLN A 189 10.71 -2.66 -4.29
CA GLN A 189 11.84 -1.90 -4.84
C GLN A 189 13.09 -2.08 -3.97
N ALA A 190 12.96 -1.95 -2.65
CA ALA A 190 14.08 -2.12 -1.73
C ALA A 190 14.63 -3.55 -1.71
N GLU A 191 13.76 -4.55 -1.79
CA GLU A 191 14.11 -5.97 -1.95
C GLU A 191 14.94 -6.18 -3.22
N SER A 192 14.48 -5.65 -4.36
CA SER A 192 15.17 -5.78 -5.64
C SER A 192 16.52 -5.03 -5.66
N LEU A 193 16.59 -3.84 -5.05
CA LEU A 193 17.84 -3.10 -4.90
C LEU A 193 18.85 -3.84 -4.01
N THR A 194 18.37 -4.49 -2.95
CA THR A 194 19.22 -5.30 -2.05
C THR A 194 19.80 -6.50 -2.79
N ARG A 195 18.98 -7.14 -3.64
CA ARG A 195 19.47 -8.18 -4.55
C ARG A 195 20.55 -7.67 -5.50
N VAL A 196 20.30 -6.58 -6.23
CA VAL A 196 21.28 -6.01 -7.18
C VAL A 196 22.60 -5.65 -6.47
N MET A 197 22.53 -5.08 -5.27
CA MET A 197 23.70 -4.78 -4.45
C MET A 197 24.53 -6.04 -4.13
N LEU A 198 23.88 -7.14 -3.75
CA LEU A 198 24.55 -8.40 -3.43
C LEU A 198 25.16 -9.05 -4.68
N GLU A 199 24.43 -9.08 -5.79
CA GLU A 199 24.94 -9.61 -7.07
C GLU A 199 26.11 -8.80 -7.61
N THR A 200 26.10 -7.47 -7.44
CA THR A 200 27.23 -6.59 -7.82
C THR A 200 28.50 -6.92 -7.03
N ARG A 201 28.36 -7.48 -5.83
CA ARG A 201 29.49 -7.98 -5.01
C ARG A 201 29.93 -9.40 -5.37
N GLY A 202 29.35 -10.00 -6.41
CA GLY A 202 29.69 -11.33 -6.89
C GLY A 202 28.94 -12.48 -6.20
N TYR A 203 27.95 -12.18 -5.35
CA TYR A 203 27.15 -13.22 -4.69
C TYR A 203 26.04 -13.76 -5.60
N THR A 204 25.67 -15.02 -5.38
CA THR A 204 24.44 -15.58 -5.95
C THR A 204 23.26 -15.19 -5.09
N VAL A 205 22.14 -14.78 -5.69
CA VAL A 205 20.97 -14.31 -4.95
C VAL A 205 19.67 -14.89 -5.52
N THR A 206 18.77 -15.35 -4.64
CA THR A 206 17.38 -15.72 -4.95
C THR A 206 16.39 -14.76 -4.27
N GLY A 207 15.16 -14.68 -4.80
CA GLY A 207 14.16 -13.70 -4.37
C GLY A 207 14.37 -12.31 -5.00
N GLY A 208 13.62 -11.30 -4.55
CA GLY A 208 13.73 -9.91 -5.02
C GLY A 208 13.62 -9.73 -6.54
N THR A 209 12.71 -10.43 -7.20
CA THR A 209 12.59 -10.46 -8.68
C THR A 209 11.60 -9.43 -9.22
N GLU A 210 10.60 -9.05 -8.43
CA GLU A 210 9.40 -8.33 -8.85
C GLU A 210 9.68 -6.91 -9.40
N ARG A 211 10.76 -6.29 -8.93
CA ARG A 211 11.25 -4.98 -9.39
C ARG A 211 12.70 -5.03 -9.87
N TYR A 212 13.20 -6.23 -10.19
CA TYR A 212 14.60 -6.45 -10.54
C TYR A 212 15.02 -5.71 -11.82
N GLU A 213 14.24 -5.78 -12.90
CA GLU A 213 14.54 -5.06 -14.15
C GLU A 213 14.68 -3.55 -13.91
N TRP A 214 13.72 -2.98 -13.14
CA TRP A 214 13.76 -1.58 -12.75
C TRP A 214 15.01 -1.27 -11.92
N ALA A 215 15.35 -2.13 -10.95
CA ALA A 215 16.51 -1.96 -10.07
C ALA A 215 17.84 -2.04 -10.84
N GLN A 216 17.91 -2.80 -11.93
CA GLN A 216 19.06 -2.86 -12.83
C GLN A 216 19.13 -1.66 -13.81
N GLY A 217 18.23 -0.69 -13.72
CA GLY A 217 18.15 0.43 -14.66
C GLY A 217 17.59 0.06 -16.04
N ARG A 218 17.11 -1.17 -16.22
CA ARG A 218 16.40 -1.59 -17.44
C ARG A 218 14.99 -1.02 -17.36
N ARG A 219 14.75 0.12 -18.02
CA ARG A 219 13.40 0.71 -18.12
C ARG A 219 12.46 -0.33 -18.71
N ARG A 220 11.30 -0.56 -18.06
CA ARG A 220 10.17 -1.22 -18.70
C ARG A 220 9.91 -0.54 -20.05
N PRO A 221 9.70 -1.29 -21.14
CA PRO A 221 9.27 -0.67 -22.40
C PRO A 221 8.01 0.16 -22.12
N ALA A 222 8.01 1.40 -22.62
CA ALA A 222 6.87 2.29 -22.47
C ALA A 222 5.61 1.56 -22.97
N ARG A 223 4.51 1.61 -22.20
CA ARG A 223 3.23 1.13 -22.71
C ARG A 223 2.98 1.81 -24.07
N PRO A 224 2.61 1.06 -25.12
CA PRO A 224 2.27 1.67 -26.40
C PRO A 224 1.20 2.73 -26.15
N ARG A 225 1.44 3.94 -26.67
CA ARG A 225 0.45 5.01 -26.61
C ARG A 225 -0.82 4.49 -27.30
N PRO A 226 -2.01 4.67 -26.72
CA PRO A 226 -3.24 4.35 -27.43
C PRO A 226 -3.26 5.14 -28.75
N PRO A 227 -3.78 4.55 -29.84
CA PRO A 227 -3.88 5.23 -31.13
C PRO A 227 -4.64 6.55 -30.94
N ARG A 228 -4.11 7.62 -31.52
CA ARG A 228 -4.82 8.91 -31.57
C ARG A 228 -6.02 8.72 -32.48
N ASP A 229 -7.22 9.00 -31.96
CA ASP A 229 -8.41 9.06 -32.81
C ASP A 229 -8.20 10.08 -33.94
N PRO A 230 -8.61 9.74 -35.18
CA PRO A 230 -8.50 10.65 -36.31
C PRO A 230 -9.32 11.90 -36.01
N ARG A 231 -8.70 13.07 -36.16
CA ARG A 231 -9.40 14.35 -36.06
C ARG A 231 -10.42 14.40 -37.19
N THR A 232 -11.69 14.55 -36.85
CA THR A 232 -12.73 14.86 -37.82
C THR A 232 -12.40 16.22 -38.44
N PRO A 233 -12.24 16.32 -39.77
CA PRO A 233 -12.10 17.62 -40.42
C PRO A 233 -13.39 18.43 -40.23
N SER A 234 -13.21 19.71 -39.90
CA SER A 234 -14.29 20.71 -39.83
C SER A 234 -14.74 21.12 -41.21
#